data_AF-A0A5K0VJV0-F1
#
_entry.id   AF-A0A5K0VJV0-F1
#
_cell.length_a   1.000
_cell.length_b   1.000
_cell.length_c   1.000
_cell.angle_alpha   90.00
_cell.angle_beta   90.00
_cell.angle_gamma   90.00
#
_symmetry.space_group_name_H-M   'P 1'
#
loop_
_entity.id
_entity.type
_entity.pdbx_description
1 polymer ?
#
loop_
_entity_poly.entity_id
_entity_poly.type
_entity_poly.pdbx_seq_one_letter_code
_entity_poly.pdbx_strand_id
1 'polypeptide(L)' 'HAIAYVEGDKFYGAKATINVWQPKIQQSNEFSLSQLWILGGSFGQDLNSIEAGWQ' A
#
# COMPACT_ATOMS: atom_id res chain seq x y z
N HIS A 1 -10.12 -2.46 -1.03
CA HIS A 1 -8.91 -1.93 -0.36
C HIS A 1 -9.14 -2.03 1.14
N ALA A 2 -8.09 -2.23 1.92
CA ALA A 2 -8.13 -2.19 3.39
C ALA A 2 -7.13 -1.14 3.84
N ILE A 3 -7.49 -0.34 4.83
CA ILE A 3 -6.62 0.71 5.37
C ILE A 3 -6.57 0.57 6.89
N ALA A 4 -5.37 0.61 7.45
CA ALA A 4 -5.14 0.60 8.88
C ALA A 4 -4.35 1.85 9.27
N TYR A 5 -4.78 2.51 10.35
CA TYR A 5 -4.14 3.70 10.91
C TYR A 5 -3.88 3.48 12.40
N VAL A 6 -2.79 4.05 12.89
CA VAL A 6 -2.43 4.06 14.32
C VAL A 6 -2.08 5.49 14.71
N GLU A 7 -2.51 5.92 15.90
CA GLU A 7 -2.29 7.27 16.42
C GLU A 7 -1.78 7.19 17.86
N GLY A 8 -1.10 8.25 18.33
CA GLY A 8 -0.82 8.45 19.76
C GLY A 8 0.51 7.92 20.28
N ASP A 9 1.30 7.20 19.46
CA ASP A 9 2.58 6.61 19.90
C ASP A 9 3.72 6.80 18.89
N LYS A 10 4.96 6.61 19.36
CA LYS A 10 6.17 6.69 18.53
C LYS A 10 6.50 5.33 17.91
N PHE A 11 6.21 5.18 16.61
CA PHE A 11 6.51 3.98 15.85
C PHE A 11 7.78 4.16 15.01
N TYR A 12 8.61 3.12 14.96
CA TYR A 12 9.91 3.14 14.24
C TYR A 12 9.89 2.35 12.94
N GLY A 13 8.77 1.69 12.63
CA GLY A 13 8.60 0.89 11.43
C GLY A 13 7.30 0.10 11.46
N ALA A 14 6.96 -0.49 10.33
CA ALA A 14 5.81 -1.37 10.18
C ALA A 14 6.27 -2.67 9.52
N LYS A 15 5.64 -3.79 9.90
CA LYS A 15 5.80 -5.08 9.24
C LYS A 15 4.43 -5.60 8.86
N ALA A 16 4.22 -5.85 7.58
CA ALA A 16 3.01 -6.46 7.05
C ALA A 16 3.39 -7.67 6.21
N THR A 17 2.52 -8.69 6.22
CA THR A 17 2.59 -9.82 5.29
C THR A 17 1.38 -9.76 4.40
N ILE A 18 1.62 -9.59 3.10
CA ILE A 18 0.57 -9.53 2.08
C ILE A 18 0.74 -10.78 1.21
N ASN A 19 -0.37 -11.49 0.99
CA ASN A 19 -0.40 -12.63 0.08
C ASN A 19 -1.25 -12.25 -1.14
N VAL A 20 -0.65 -12.34 -2.32
CA VAL A 20 -1.34 -12.15 -3.61
C VAL A 20 -1.47 -13.52 -4.27
N TRP A 21 -2.69 -13.91 -4.62
CA TRP A 21 -2.95 -15.23 -5.21
C TRP A 21 -3.84 -15.12 -6.45
N GLN A 22 -3.39 -15.76 -7.54
CA GLN A 22 -4.11 -15.95 -8.80
C GLN A 22 -4.90 -14.71 -9.27
N PRO A 23 -4.23 -13.57 -9.54
CA PRO A 23 -4.91 -12.45 -10.18
C PRO A 23 -5.50 -12.91 -11.53
N LYS A 24 -6.75 -12.54 -11.78
CA LYS A 24 -7.44 -12.84 -13.03
C LYS A 24 -7.96 -11.54 -13.64
N ILE A 25 -7.72 -11.40 -14.93
CA ILE A 25 -8.32 -10.36 -15.78
C ILE A 25 -9.55 -10.95 -16.47
N GLN A 26 -10.56 -10.12 -16.71
CA GLN A 26 -11.77 -10.53 -17.41
C GLN A 26 -11.63 -10.35 -18.92
N GLN A 27 -10.86 -9.33 -19.35
CA GLN A 27 -10.59 -9.03 -20.76
C GLN A 27 -9.10 -8.92 -21.03
N SER A 28 -8.67 -9.19 -22.27
CA SER A 28 -7.26 -9.20 -22.68
C SER A 28 -6.55 -7.85 -22.63
N ASN A 29 -7.28 -6.76 -22.42
CA ASN A 29 -6.77 -5.40 -22.27
C ASN A 29 -6.84 -4.88 -20.82
N GLU A 30 -7.11 -5.76 -19.85
CA GLU A 30 -7.08 -5.45 -18.42
C GLU A 30 -5.76 -5.92 -17.78
N PHE A 31 -5.45 -5.41 -16.59
CA PHE A 31 -4.32 -5.83 -15.77
C PHE A 31 -4.75 -5.94 -14.30
N SER A 32 -3.99 -6.70 -13.52
CA SER A 32 -4.15 -6.75 -12.07
C SER A 32 -3.05 -5.93 -11.41
N LEU A 33 -3.34 -5.30 -10.27
CA LEU A 33 -2.37 -4.45 -9.59
C LEU A 33 -2.46 -4.72 -8.08
N SER A 34 -1.30 -4.93 -7.47
CA SER A 34 -1.16 -4.99 -6.02
C SER A 34 -0.11 -3.98 -5.61
N GLN A 35 -0.46 -3.10 -4.66
CA GLN A 35 0.42 -2.04 -4.18
C GLN A 35 0.42 -1.97 -2.65
N LEU A 36 1.57 -1.63 -2.10
CA LEU A 36 1.77 -1.21 -0.73
C LEU A 36 2.34 0.20 -0.73
N TRP A 37 1.77 1.05 0.12
CA TRP A 37 2.20 2.43 0.32
C TRP A 37 2.61 2.61 1.77
N ILE A 38 3.80 3.17 1.99
CA ILE A 38 4.22 3.67 3.30
C ILE A 38 4.23 5.19 3.20
N LEU A 39 3.40 5.84 4.01
CA LEU A 39 3.27 7.30 4.07
C LEU A 39 3.87 7.81 5.37
N GLY A 40 4.60 8.92 5.30
CA GLY A 40 5.12 9.64 6.47
C GLY A 40 5.05 11.15 6.27
N GLY A 41 4.73 11.89 7.33
CA GLY A 41 4.48 13.35 7.28
C GLY A 41 3.00 13.70 7.32
N SER A 42 2.66 14.97 7.05
CA SER A 42 1.29 15.49 7.16
C SER A 42 0.65 15.67 5.78
N PHE A 43 -0.63 15.24 5.65
CA PHE A 43 -1.40 15.46 4.42
C PHE A 43 -1.51 16.95 4.07
N GLY A 44 -1.25 17.29 2.81
CA GLY A 44 -1.29 18.67 2.32
C GLY A 44 -0.11 19.55 2.75
N GLN A 45 0.91 18.97 3.40
CA GLN A 45 2.13 19.65 3.81
C GLN A 45 3.37 18.86 3.33
N ASP A 46 3.96 18.05 4.20
CA ASP A 46 5.29 17.42 4.08
C ASP A 46 5.20 15.89 3.92
N LEU A 47 4.31 15.44 3.05
CA LEU A 47 4.08 14.01 2.82
C LEU A 47 5.21 13.39 1.98
N ASN A 48 5.81 12.31 2.50
CA ASN A 48 6.72 11.43 1.78
C ASN A 48 6.08 10.05 1.61
N SER A 49 6.36 9.40 0.48
CA SER A 49 5.85 8.06 0.20
C SER A 49 6.93 7.11 -0.33
N ILE A 50 6.79 5.83 0.03
CA ILE A 50 7.46 4.70 -0.63
C ILE A 50 6.35 3.79 -1.16
N GLU A 51 6.47 3.36 -2.42
CA GLU A 51 5.54 2.47 -3.07
C GLU A 51 6.27 1.22 -3.59
N ALA A 52 5.65 0.06 -3.37
CA ALA A 52 6.12 -1.21 -3.94
C ALA A 52 4.92 -2.08 -4.31
N GLY A 53 5.06 -2.92 -5.35
CA GLY A 53 3.93 -3.69 -5.85
C GLY A 53 4.26 -4.67 -6.97
N TRP A 54 3.22 -5.37 -7.44
CA TRP A 54 3.23 -6.27 -8.59
C TRP A 54 2.12 -5.87 -9.57
N GLN A 55 2.37 -6.08 -10.86
CA GLN A 55 1.44 -5.82 -11.96
C GLN A 55 1.34 -7.06 -12.86
#